data_AF-A0AAW7SRV1-F1
#
_entry.id   AF-A0AAW7SRV1-F1
#
_cell.length_a   1.000
_cell.length_b   1.000
_cell.length_c   1.000
_cell.angle_alpha   90.00
_cell.angle_beta   90.00
_cell.angle_gamma   90.00
#
_symmetry.space_group_name_H-M   'P 1'
#
loop_
_entity.id
_entity.type
_entity.pdbx_description
1 polymer ?
#
loop_
_entity_poly.entity_id
_entity_poly.type
_entity_poly.pdbx_seq_one_letter_code
_entity_poly.pdbx_strand_id
1 'polypeptide(L)' 'MSDQRQGRGDMAIPLLMGEWAVLMETIRLRLDQIECMDPDSLDEDALADRYEDQETLTRLLAHIESNFARTFGGLPAQPK' A
#
# COMPACT_ATOMS: atom_id res chain seq x y z
N MET A 1 -13.50 -38.24 5.00
CA MET A 1 -13.57 -37.17 3.99
C MET A 1 -13.83 -35.87 4.73
N SER A 2 -12.77 -35.21 5.18
CA SER A 2 -12.88 -33.89 5.79
C SER A 2 -12.46 -32.88 4.73
N ASP A 3 -13.45 -32.19 4.20
CA ASP A 3 -13.36 -31.09 3.25
C ASP A 3 -12.63 -29.93 3.92
N GLN A 4 -11.29 -29.99 3.92
CA GLN A 4 -10.45 -28.86 4.30
C GLN A 4 -10.52 -27.87 3.15
N ARG A 5 -11.62 -27.11 3.10
CA ARG A 5 -11.71 -25.91 2.28
C ARG A 5 -10.56 -25.02 2.70
N GLN A 6 -9.50 -25.07 1.91
CA GLN A 6 -8.43 -24.08 1.92
C GLN A 6 -9.12 -22.74 1.91
N GLY A 7 -9.06 -22.06 3.06
CA GLY A 7 -9.41 -20.66 3.17
C GLY A 7 -8.61 -19.98 2.08
N ARG A 8 -9.34 -19.52 1.06
CA ARG A 8 -8.82 -18.65 0.01
C ARG A 8 -8.09 -17.55 0.77
N GLY A 9 -6.75 -17.59 0.70
CA GLY A 9 -5.86 -16.83 1.56
C GLY A 9 -6.09 -15.34 1.37
N ASP A 10 -7.04 -14.81 2.13
CA ASP A 10 -7.05 -13.42 2.53
C ASP A 10 -5.73 -13.28 3.30
N MET A 11 -4.73 -12.70 2.65
CA MET A 11 -3.39 -12.55 3.19
C MET A 11 -3.46 -11.49 4.30
N ALA A 12 -4.13 -11.83 5.39
CA ALA A 12 -4.21 -11.05 6.60
C ALA A 12 -2.82 -11.11 7.22
N ILE A 13 -1.95 -10.18 6.82
CA ILE A 13 -0.64 -10.03 7.42
C ILE A 13 -0.91 -9.68 8.90
N PRO A 14 -0.52 -10.52 9.86
CA PRO A 14 -0.78 -10.29 11.27
C PRO A 14 0.18 -9.21 11.78
N LEU A 15 -0.08 -7.96 11.40
CA LEU A 15 0.67 -6.79 11.81
C LEU A 15 -0.06 -6.08 12.95
N LEU A 16 0.70 -5.58 13.91
CA LEU A 16 0.27 -4.65 14.95
C LEU A 16 -0.09 -3.29 14.31
N MET A 17 -0.96 -2.53 14.97
CA MET A 17 -1.40 -1.22 14.49
C MET A 17 -0.23 -0.28 14.12
N GLY A 18 0.86 -0.32 14.89
CA GLY A 18 2.08 0.46 14.61
C GLY A 18 2.83 0.00 13.35
N GLU A 19 2.85 -1.31 13.09
CA GLU A 19 3.51 -1.87 11.89
C GLU A 19 2.71 -1.51 10.62
N TRP A 20 1.38 -1.51 10.70
CA TRP A 20 0.53 -0.99 9.63
C TRP A 20 0.78 0.50 9.37
N ALA A 21 0.93 1.31 10.42
CA ALA A 21 1.22 2.73 10.29
C ALA A 21 2.56 2.97 9.58
N VAL A 22 3.62 2.25 9.96
CA VAL A 22 4.94 2.33 9.31
C VAL A 22 4.85 1.89 7.85
N LEU A 23 4.11 0.84 7.54
CA LEU A 23 3.94 0.36 6.17
C LEU A 23 3.22 1.39 5.29
N MET A 24 2.11 1.97 5.78
CA MET A 24 1.39 3.04 5.08
C MET A 24 2.27 4.28 4.88
N GLU A 25 3.02 4.69 5.89
CA GLU A 25 3.93 5.83 5.81
C GLU A 25 5.07 5.59 4.82
N THR A 26 5.66 4.38 4.81
CA THR A 26 6.72 4.01 3.87
C THR A 26 6.25 4.06 2.43
N ILE A 27 5.03 3.58 2.15
CA ILE A 27 4.45 3.63 0.81
C ILE A 27 4.16 5.06 0.40
N ARG A 28 3.60 5.89 1.29
CA ARG A 28 3.37 7.32 1.03
C ARG A 28 4.67 8.07 0.75
N LEU A 29 5.72 7.80 1.52
CA LEU A 29 7.04 8.39 1.30
C LEU A 29 7.64 7.98 -0.05
N ARG A 30 7.44 6.73 -0.48
CA ARG A 30 7.86 6.28 -1.81
C ARG A 30 7.06 6.95 -2.94
N LEU A 31 5.75 7.10 -2.78
CA LEU A 31 4.92 7.83 -3.74
C LEU A 31 5.34 9.30 -3.85
N ASP A 32 5.63 9.97 -2.74
CA ASP A 32 6.12 11.35 -2.71
C ASP A 32 7.49 11.48 -3.41
N GLN A 33 8.41 10.53 -3.17
CA GLN A 33 9.68 10.46 -3.89
C GLN A 33 9.49 10.28 -5.40
N ILE A 34 8.59 9.39 -5.80
CA ILE A 34 8.26 9.17 -7.20
C ILE A 34 7.66 10.43 -7.79
N GLU A 35 6.76 11.14 -7.12
CA GLU A 35 6.16 12.39 -7.61
C GLU A 35 7.21 13.51 -7.76
N CYS A 36 8.16 13.59 -6.83
CA CYS A 36 9.25 14.57 -6.84
C CYS A 36 10.35 14.30 -7.87
N MET A 37 10.39 13.13 -8.51
CA MET A 37 11.34 12.87 -9.60
C MET A 37 11.03 13.75 -10.81
N ASP A 38 12.06 14.27 -11.47
CA ASP A 38 11.88 15.05 -12.69
C ASP A 38 11.64 14.11 -13.89
N PRO A 39 10.44 14.11 -14.52
CA PRO A 39 10.16 13.24 -15.66
C PRO A 39 11.01 13.58 -16.88
N ASP A 40 11.47 14.82 -17.04
CA ASP A 40 12.30 15.24 -18.17
C ASP A 40 13.75 14.76 -18.05
N SER A 41 14.12 14.25 -16.87
CA SER A 41 15.44 13.66 -16.61
C SER A 41 15.52 12.16 -16.89
N LEU A 42 14.39 11.51 -17.16
CA LEU A 42 14.26 10.07 -17.39
C LEU A 42 14.11 9.77 -18.87
N ASP A 43 14.61 8.61 -19.31
CA ASP A 43 14.26 8.05 -20.61
C ASP A 43 12.82 7.50 -20.60
N GLU A 44 12.29 7.20 -21.79
CA GLU A 44 10.90 6.75 -21.96
C GLU A 44 10.59 5.45 -21.21
N ASP A 45 11.55 4.51 -21.13
CA ASP A 45 11.35 3.24 -20.43
C ASP A 45 11.33 3.48 -18.92
N ALA A 46 12.29 4.24 -18.39
CA ALA A 46 12.34 4.62 -16.98
C ALA A 46 11.13 5.46 -16.54
N LEU A 47 10.58 6.28 -17.44
CA LEU A 47 9.36 7.04 -17.20
C LEU A 47 8.13 6.12 -17.14
N ALA A 48 8.04 5.11 -18.02
CA ALA A 48 6.98 4.11 -17.99
C ALA A 48 7.01 3.29 -16.68
N ASP A 49 8.18 2.81 -16.29
CA ASP A 49 8.40 2.09 -15.03
C ASP A 49 7.96 2.93 -13.83
N ARG A 50 8.32 4.22 -13.82
CA ARG A 50 7.90 5.17 -12.78
C ARG A 50 6.38 5.25 -12.65
N TYR A 51 5.65 5.36 -13.76
CA TYR A 51 4.19 5.43 -13.73
C TYR A 51 3.56 4.11 -13.28
N GLU A 52 4.11 2.97 -13.69
CA GLU A 52 3.67 1.64 -13.24
C GLU A 52 3.88 1.45 -11.73
N ASP A 53 5.05 1.86 -11.22
CA ASP A 53 5.37 1.84 -9.80
C ASP A 53 4.42 2.74 -9.01
N GLN A 54 4.13 3.95 -9.51
CA GLN A 54 3.19 4.87 -8.88
C GLN A 54 1.78 4.27 -8.79
N GLU A 55 1.28 3.68 -9.88
CA GLU A 55 -0.05 3.04 -9.88
C GLU A 55 -0.09 1.87 -8.90
N THR A 56 0.93 1.01 -8.94
CA THR A 56 1.04 -0.19 -8.11
C THR A 56 1.07 0.18 -6.63
N LEU A 57 1.89 1.16 -6.24
CA LEU A 57 1.99 1.64 -4.86
C LEU A 57 0.70 2.33 -4.40
N THR A 58 0.02 3.08 -5.27
CA THR A 58 -1.28 3.68 -4.96
C THR A 58 -2.33 2.61 -4.67
N ARG A 59 -2.40 1.58 -5.52
CA ARG A 59 -3.33 0.46 -5.33
C ARG A 59 -3.00 -0.34 -4.07
N LEU A 60 -1.71 -0.56 -3.80
CA LEU A 60 -1.24 -1.24 -2.60
C LEU A 60 -1.60 -0.46 -1.33
N LEU A 61 -1.41 0.86 -1.33
CA LEU A 61 -1.79 1.72 -0.21
C LEU A 61 -3.28 1.61 0.10
N ALA A 62 -4.14 1.72 -0.92
CA ALA A 62 -5.59 1.58 -0.77
C ALA A 62 -5.99 0.21 -0.21
N HIS A 63 -5.32 -0.87 -0.67
CA HIS A 63 -5.55 -2.22 -0.16
C HIS A 63 -5.18 -2.34 1.34
N ILE A 64 -4.02 -1.79 1.71
CA ILE A 64 -3.53 -1.77 3.09
C ILE A 64 -4.45 -0.93 3.99
N GLU A 65 -4.89 0.25 3.54
CA GLU A 65 -5.84 1.10 4.27
C GLU A 65 -7.18 0.39 4.49
N SER A 66 -7.69 -0.31 3.47
CA SER A 66 -8.90 -1.12 3.59
C SER A 66 -8.74 -2.27 4.58
N ASN A 67 -7.60 -2.97 4.57
CA ASN A 67 -7.32 -4.04 5.51
C ASN A 67 -7.14 -3.53 6.94
N PHE A 68 -6.48 -2.38 7.09
CA PHE A 68 -6.34 -1.70 8.36
C PHE A 68 -7.70 -1.31 8.94
N ALA A 69 -8.57 -0.71 8.11
CA ALA A 69 -9.92 -0.33 8.52
C ALA A 69 -10.76 -1.55 8.93
N ARG A 70 -10.64 -2.66 8.19
CA ARG A 70 -11.29 -3.93 8.52
C ARG A 70 -10.79 -4.53 9.85
N THR A 71 -9.51 -4.36 10.16
CA THR A 71 -8.88 -4.98 11.34
C THR A 71 -9.03 -4.14 12.60
N PHE A 72 -8.94 -2.82 12.50
CA PHE A 72 -8.89 -1.90 13.65
C PHE A 72 -10.05 -0.90 13.71
N GLY A 73 -10.97 -0.91 12.74
CA GLY A 73 -12.12 0.00 12.71
C GLY A 73 -11.87 1.35 12.02
N GLY A 74 -10.73 1.50 11.35
CA GLY A 74 -10.34 2.72 10.62
C GLY A 74 -9.26 3.51 11.35
N LEU A 75 -8.60 4.43 10.64
CA LEU A 75 -7.67 5.37 11.27
C LEU A 75 -8.49 6.31 12.18
N PRO A 76 -8.07 6.55 13.43
CA PRO A 76 -8.70 7.58 14.24
C PRO A 76 -8.61 8.90 13.47
N ALA A 77 -9.74 9.62 13.37
CA ALA A 77 -9.76 10.93 12.73
C ALA A 77 -8.68 11.82 13.37
N GLN A 78 -7.78 12.37 12.55
CA GLN A 78 -6.75 13.25 13.08
C GLN A 78 -7.42 14.45 13.77
N PRO A 79 -7.08 14.76 15.03
CA PRO A 79 -7.61 15.93 15.70
C PRO A 79 -7.15 17.18 14.92
N LYS A 80 -8.13 18.03 14.61
CA LYS A 80 -7.98 19.30 13.90
C LYS A 80 -7.19 20.32 14.70
#